data_AF-A0A927P151-F1
#
_entry.id   AF-A0A927P151-F1
#
_cell.length_a   1.000
_cell.length_b   1.000
_cell.length_c   1.000
_cell.angle_alpha   90.00
_cell.angle_beta   90.00
_cell.angle_gamma   90.00
#
_symmetry.space_group_name_H-M   'P 1'
#
loop_
_entity.id
_entity.type
_entity.pdbx_description
1 polymer ?
#
loop_
_entity_poly.entity_id
_entity_poly.type
_entity_poly.pdbx_seq_one_letter_code
_entity_poly.pdbx_strand_id
1 'polypeptide(L)'
;MPKRELYEAAGSYRASALWEKRSAVGLFAVKYADGAIGYCVSTGGGDVPCTLSVYLGEEKLNTLVAEKMKKPGEKTSGVECLMCSFSGIEELMEAEMKQAQEAGLQEGIFPRFRRHEKRRLPWPIADEKELEYMRIALLAANEIAANDVETPEKGELIALSWDGEAFEWGIQKRPELDGDAYERAPELDEINFARLRRLETNKGAKIICDLIISDQPQEGEPPYFPAVLLLMNEAGVLEELRHSGADGSLDEMCLALVDYLLANGKPDMLIASNRRSKAYFEKVCRQISLPLVLSEEL
;
A
#
# COMPACT_ATOMS: atom_id res chain seq x y z
N MET A 1 14.55 -15.03 -8.25
CA MET A 1 13.91 -15.22 -9.57
C MET A 1 12.79 -16.26 -9.45
N PRO A 2 11.65 -16.10 -10.14
CA PRO A 2 10.56 -17.07 -10.13
C PRO A 2 11.01 -18.45 -10.62
N LYS A 3 10.69 -19.50 -9.85
CA LYS A 3 10.95 -20.91 -10.24
C LYS A 3 9.77 -21.46 -11.05
N ARG A 4 10.00 -22.53 -11.81
CA ARG A 4 8.96 -23.21 -12.62
C ARG A 4 7.71 -23.56 -11.83
N GLU A 5 7.87 -24.05 -10.60
CA GLU A 5 6.76 -24.42 -9.70
C GLU A 5 5.80 -23.25 -9.41
N LEU A 6 6.32 -22.01 -9.36
CA LEU A 6 5.49 -20.82 -9.17
C LEU A 6 4.64 -20.52 -10.41
N TYR A 7 5.19 -20.69 -11.61
CA TYR A 7 4.43 -20.58 -12.86
C TYR A 7 3.36 -21.68 -12.98
N GLU A 8 3.68 -22.91 -12.59
CA GLU A 8 2.73 -24.03 -12.58
C GLU A 8 1.57 -23.77 -11.61
N ALA A 9 1.87 -23.31 -10.39
CA ALA A 9 0.85 -22.93 -9.40
C ALA A 9 -0.06 -21.80 -9.91
N ALA A 10 0.51 -20.79 -10.58
CA ALA A 10 -0.24 -19.70 -11.19
C ALA A 10 -1.14 -20.18 -12.35
N GLY A 11 -0.62 -21.07 -13.21
CA GLY A 11 -1.39 -21.70 -14.28
C GLY A 11 -2.61 -22.46 -13.74
N SER A 12 -2.42 -23.28 -12.70
CA SER A 12 -3.51 -23.98 -12.02
C SER A 12 -4.53 -23.01 -11.41
N TYR A 13 -4.08 -21.92 -10.78
CA TYR A 13 -4.97 -20.92 -10.21
C TYR A 13 -5.88 -20.30 -11.26
N ARG A 14 -5.30 -19.90 -12.40
CA ARG A 14 -6.07 -19.35 -13.51
C ARG A 14 -7.06 -20.38 -14.09
N ALA A 15 -6.63 -21.63 -14.27
CA ALA A 15 -7.51 -22.69 -14.75
C ALA A 15 -8.65 -23.01 -13.76
N SER A 16 -8.43 -22.78 -12.47
CA SER A 16 -9.42 -23.07 -11.42
C SER A 16 -10.63 -22.13 -11.46
N ALA A 17 -10.48 -20.91 -12.03
CA ALA A 17 -11.50 -19.86 -12.04
C ALA A 17 -12.11 -19.59 -10.65
N LEU A 18 -11.29 -19.63 -9.59
CA LEU A 18 -11.75 -19.45 -8.20
C LEU A 18 -12.62 -18.20 -8.02
N TRP A 19 -12.25 -17.10 -8.68
CA TRP A 19 -12.97 -15.83 -8.64
C TRP A 19 -14.41 -15.91 -9.16
N GLU A 20 -14.71 -16.81 -10.10
CA GLU A 20 -16.06 -17.04 -10.64
C GLU A 20 -16.86 -18.01 -9.77
N LYS A 21 -16.19 -19.02 -9.21
CA LYS A 21 -16.84 -20.09 -8.46
C LYS A 21 -17.36 -19.63 -7.11
N ARG A 22 -16.71 -18.64 -6.49
CA ARG A 22 -16.97 -18.27 -5.09
C ARG A 22 -17.03 -16.76 -4.92
N SER A 23 -18.18 -16.16 -5.19
CA SER A 23 -18.45 -14.73 -4.92
C SER A 23 -18.23 -14.33 -3.45
N ALA A 24 -18.28 -15.31 -2.52
CA ALA A 24 -18.09 -15.11 -1.09
C ALA A 24 -16.64 -15.29 -0.58
N VAL A 25 -15.74 -15.91 -1.36
CA VAL A 25 -14.34 -16.21 -0.92
C VAL A 25 -13.33 -15.23 -1.54
N GLY A 26 -13.78 -14.02 -1.85
CA GLY A 26 -12.89 -12.96 -2.32
C GLY A 26 -11.77 -12.58 -1.34
N LEU A 27 -11.78 -13.10 -0.11
CA LEU A 27 -10.73 -12.96 0.90
C LEU A 27 -10.56 -14.26 1.69
N PHE A 28 -9.32 -14.76 1.79
CA PHE A 28 -8.92 -15.88 2.65
C PHE A 28 -7.54 -15.61 3.26
N ALA A 29 -7.12 -16.37 4.27
CA ALA A 29 -5.81 -16.23 4.90
C ALA A 29 -4.94 -17.46 4.68
N VAL A 30 -3.65 -17.20 4.56
CA VAL A 30 -2.61 -18.22 4.44
C VAL A 30 -1.58 -17.96 5.53
N LYS A 31 -1.39 -18.92 6.43
CA LYS A 31 -0.32 -18.88 7.42
C LYS A 31 0.87 -19.66 6.88
N TYR A 32 2.01 -18.99 6.77
CA TYR A 32 3.25 -19.58 6.29
C TYR A 32 3.99 -20.30 7.41
N ALA A 33 4.94 -21.17 7.05
CA ALA A 33 5.69 -22.00 7.99
C ALA A 33 6.51 -21.19 9.02
N ASP A 34 6.89 -19.96 8.67
CA ASP A 34 7.60 -19.05 9.57
C ASP A 34 6.67 -18.22 10.47
N GLY A 35 5.36 -18.48 10.41
CA GLY A 35 4.33 -17.81 11.21
C GLY A 35 3.79 -16.52 10.59
N ALA A 36 4.33 -16.04 9.46
CA ALA A 36 3.74 -14.91 8.75
C ALA A 36 2.32 -15.25 8.26
N ILE A 37 1.46 -14.24 8.16
CA ILE A 37 0.09 -14.39 7.65
C ILE A 37 -0.06 -13.52 6.40
N GLY A 38 -0.44 -14.15 5.29
CA GLY A 38 -0.85 -13.48 4.07
C GLY A 38 -2.38 -13.48 3.95
N TYR A 39 -2.96 -12.30 3.80
CA TYR A 39 -4.38 -12.15 3.46
C TYR A 39 -4.51 -12.10 1.94
N CYS A 40 -5.17 -13.08 1.35
CA CYS A 40 -5.24 -13.29 -0.08
C CYS A 40 -6.58 -12.82 -0.65
N VAL A 41 -6.53 -11.98 -1.69
CA VAL A 41 -7.71 -11.48 -2.40
C VAL A 41 -7.67 -12.00 -3.83
N SER A 42 -8.66 -12.83 -4.18
CA SER A 42 -8.86 -13.36 -5.52
C SER A 42 -9.83 -12.47 -6.29
N THR A 43 -9.43 -11.98 -7.47
CA THR A 43 -10.30 -11.18 -8.34
C THR A 43 -10.24 -11.66 -9.79
N GLY A 44 -11.30 -11.40 -10.54
CA GLY A 44 -11.42 -11.73 -11.96
C GLY A 44 -12.88 -11.73 -12.42
N GLY A 45 -13.08 -11.89 -13.73
CA GLY A 45 -14.40 -12.01 -14.36
C GLY A 45 -14.94 -10.70 -14.94
N GLY A 46 -15.71 -10.79 -16.03
CA GLY A 46 -16.14 -9.61 -16.79
C GLY A 46 -14.92 -8.81 -17.31
N ASP A 47 -14.90 -7.51 -17.05
CA ASP A 47 -13.79 -6.61 -17.38
C ASP A 47 -12.71 -6.53 -16.29
N VAL A 48 -12.83 -7.31 -15.20
CA VAL A 48 -11.86 -7.31 -14.09
C VAL A 48 -10.71 -8.26 -14.41
N PRO A 49 -9.44 -7.81 -14.40
CA PRO A 49 -8.29 -8.68 -14.60
C PRO A 49 -8.25 -9.83 -13.58
N CYS A 50 -7.90 -11.03 -14.04
CA CYS A 50 -7.60 -12.15 -13.15
C CYS A 50 -6.36 -11.82 -12.33
N THR A 51 -6.49 -11.75 -11.00
CA THR A 51 -5.36 -11.52 -10.10
C THR A 51 -5.51 -12.29 -8.79
N LEU A 52 -4.38 -12.59 -8.15
CA LEU A 52 -4.29 -12.97 -6.75
C LEU A 52 -3.37 -11.98 -6.03
N SER A 53 -3.90 -11.23 -5.08
CA SER A 53 -3.14 -10.27 -4.27
C SER A 53 -2.92 -10.82 -2.87
N VAL A 54 -1.70 -10.75 -2.35
CA VAL A 54 -1.30 -11.22 -1.02
C VAL A 54 -0.83 -10.03 -0.18
N TYR A 55 -1.62 -9.70 0.84
CA TYR A 55 -1.32 -8.67 1.81
C TYR A 55 -0.65 -9.31 3.03
N LEU A 56 0.66 -9.17 3.18
CA LEU A 56 1.41 -9.74 4.30
C LEU A 56 1.14 -8.93 5.57
N GLY A 57 0.35 -9.50 6.48
CA GLY A 57 -0.10 -8.86 7.72
C GLY A 57 -1.29 -7.91 7.54
N GLU A 58 -1.91 -7.56 8.67
CA GLU A 58 -3.10 -6.70 8.70
C GLU A 58 -2.79 -5.25 8.28
N GLU A 59 -1.59 -4.77 8.57
CA GLU A 59 -1.11 -3.44 8.15
C GLU A 59 -1.19 -3.28 6.62
N LYS A 60 -0.70 -4.28 5.87
CA LYS A 60 -0.76 -4.26 4.41
C LYS A 60 -2.19 -4.40 3.92
N LEU A 61 -3.00 -5.23 4.56
CA LEU A 61 -4.42 -5.39 4.19
C LEU A 61 -5.21 -4.08 4.39
N ASN A 62 -4.88 -3.29 5.41
CA ASN A 62 -5.49 -1.97 5.63
C ASN A 62 -5.28 -1.01 4.46
N THR A 63 -4.18 -1.14 3.71
CA THR A 63 -3.95 -0.29 2.52
C THR A 63 -5.02 -0.51 1.43
N LEU A 64 -5.56 -1.74 1.29
CA LEU A 64 -6.68 -2.02 0.40
C LEU A 64 -7.97 -1.35 0.88
N VAL A 65 -8.20 -1.31 2.20
CA VAL A 65 -9.39 -0.66 2.77
C VAL A 65 -9.32 0.84 2.59
N ALA A 66 -8.17 1.45 2.91
CA ALA A 66 -7.92 2.87 2.67
C ALA A 66 -8.13 3.22 1.18
N GLU A 67 -7.65 2.38 0.26
CA GLU A 67 -7.86 2.58 -1.18
C GLU A 67 -9.34 2.56 -1.58
N LYS A 68 -10.13 1.66 -1.00
CA LYS A 68 -11.57 1.54 -1.28
C LYS A 68 -12.41 2.65 -0.65
N MET A 69 -11.95 3.21 0.46
CA MET A 69 -12.65 4.25 1.21
C MET A 69 -12.30 5.68 0.74
N LYS A 70 -11.36 5.83 -0.20
CA LYS A 70 -10.91 7.13 -0.70
C LYS A 70 -12.06 7.94 -1.32
N LYS A 71 -12.08 9.25 -1.11
CA LYS A 71 -13.01 10.14 -1.81
C LYS A 71 -12.63 10.28 -3.30
N PRO A 72 -13.57 10.54 -4.22
CA PRO A 72 -13.24 10.87 -5.60
C PRO A 72 -12.24 12.04 -5.68
N GLY A 73 -11.16 11.86 -6.44
CA GLY A 73 -10.07 12.84 -6.56
C GLY A 73 -8.96 12.72 -5.50
N GLU A 74 -9.16 11.92 -4.45
CA GLU A 74 -8.10 11.63 -3.47
C GLU A 74 -7.12 10.60 -4.06
N LYS A 75 -5.89 11.03 -4.35
CA LYS A 75 -4.79 10.13 -4.75
C LYS A 75 -4.22 9.48 -3.51
N THR A 76 -4.24 8.16 -3.33
CA THR A 76 -3.65 7.48 -2.16
C THR A 76 -2.16 7.21 -2.34
N SER A 77 -1.48 6.75 -1.28
CA SER A 77 -0.14 6.19 -1.38
C SER A 77 -0.11 4.85 -2.17
N GLY A 78 -1.26 4.28 -2.57
CA GLY A 78 -1.35 2.97 -3.21
C GLY A 78 -1.51 1.81 -2.21
N VAL A 79 -1.76 0.62 -2.76
CA VAL A 79 -1.90 -0.64 -2.00
C VAL A 79 -0.55 -1.34 -1.85
N GLU A 80 -0.33 -2.00 -0.71
CA GLU A 80 0.88 -2.78 -0.44
C GLU A 80 0.58 -4.28 -0.48
N CYS A 81 1.04 -4.96 -1.52
CA CYS A 81 0.83 -6.40 -1.66
C CYS A 81 1.85 -7.05 -2.58
N LEU A 82 1.96 -8.37 -2.49
CA LEU A 82 2.48 -9.17 -3.60
C LEU A 82 1.31 -9.48 -4.51
N MET A 83 1.48 -9.40 -5.82
CA MET A 83 0.40 -9.65 -6.78
C MET A 83 0.84 -10.60 -7.88
N CYS A 84 0.04 -11.64 -8.11
CA CYS A 84 0.05 -12.40 -9.35
C CYS A 84 -1.05 -11.83 -10.26
N SER A 85 -0.69 -11.24 -11.38
CA SER A 85 -1.64 -10.81 -12.42
C SER A 85 -1.39 -11.57 -13.72
N PHE A 86 -2.37 -11.57 -14.61
CA PHE A 86 -2.29 -12.30 -15.87
C PHE A 86 -2.41 -11.33 -17.05
N SER A 87 -1.34 -11.17 -17.82
CA SER A 87 -1.26 -10.20 -18.92
C SER A 87 -0.80 -10.84 -20.24
N GLY A 88 -1.09 -10.18 -21.36
CA GLY A 88 -0.59 -10.58 -22.68
C GLY A 88 0.93 -10.44 -22.79
N ILE A 89 1.51 -11.08 -23.81
CA ILE A 89 2.95 -11.06 -24.08
C ILE A 89 3.49 -9.65 -24.35
N GLU A 90 2.66 -8.78 -24.92
CA GLU A 90 2.95 -7.37 -25.26
C GLU A 90 3.31 -6.53 -24.02
N GLU A 91 2.87 -6.96 -22.83
CA GLU A 91 3.04 -6.23 -21.56
C GLU A 91 4.21 -6.76 -20.71
N LEU A 92 4.95 -7.75 -21.21
CA LEU A 92 6.11 -8.34 -20.53
C LEU A 92 7.38 -7.55 -20.82
N MET A 93 8.19 -7.32 -19.79
CA MET A 93 9.57 -6.87 -19.95
C MET A 93 10.41 -7.98 -20.63
N GLU A 94 11.49 -7.63 -21.31
CA GLU A 94 12.34 -8.62 -22.02
C GLU A 94 12.80 -9.78 -21.13
N ALA A 95 13.16 -9.48 -19.87
CA ALA A 95 13.55 -10.50 -18.90
C ALA A 95 12.39 -11.45 -18.51
N GLU A 96 11.16 -10.91 -18.41
CA GLU A 96 9.95 -11.70 -18.12
C GLU A 96 9.60 -12.59 -19.33
N MET A 97 9.74 -12.06 -20.55
CA MET A 97 9.51 -12.82 -21.78
C MET A 97 10.47 -14.01 -21.90
N LYS A 98 11.76 -13.79 -21.63
CA LYS A 98 12.77 -14.87 -21.65
C LYS A 98 12.44 -15.96 -20.62
N GLN A 99 12.03 -15.58 -19.42
CA GLN A 99 11.64 -16.52 -18.37
C GLN A 99 10.39 -17.31 -18.74
N ALA A 100 9.38 -16.65 -19.32
CA ALA A 100 8.19 -17.32 -19.81
C ALA A 100 8.51 -18.36 -20.88
N GLN A 101 9.39 -18.03 -21.83
CA GLN A 101 9.87 -18.95 -22.86
C GLN A 101 10.66 -20.13 -22.27
N GLU A 102 11.57 -19.89 -21.32
CA GLU A 102 12.32 -20.93 -20.60
C GLU A 102 11.39 -21.87 -19.80
N ALA A 103 10.28 -21.33 -19.27
CA ALA A 103 9.23 -22.11 -18.62
C ALA A 103 8.32 -22.87 -19.61
N GLY A 104 8.56 -22.75 -20.92
CA GLY A 104 7.79 -23.42 -21.98
C GLY A 104 6.46 -22.74 -22.32
N LEU A 105 6.26 -21.50 -21.89
CA LEU A 105 5.07 -20.72 -22.20
C LEU A 105 5.31 -19.96 -23.52
N GLN A 106 4.62 -20.34 -24.60
CA GLN A 106 4.90 -19.82 -25.95
C GLN A 106 3.83 -18.88 -26.50
N GLU A 107 2.58 -19.00 -26.05
CA GLU A 107 1.46 -18.16 -26.52
C GLU A 107 0.44 -17.93 -25.38
N GLY A 108 -0.18 -16.75 -25.34
CA GLY A 108 -1.35 -16.48 -24.49
C GLY A 108 -1.14 -15.41 -23.39
N ILE A 109 -1.82 -15.64 -22.26
CA ILE A 109 -1.81 -14.75 -21.09
C ILE A 109 -0.91 -15.37 -20.03
N PHE A 110 0.10 -14.61 -19.61
CA PHE A 110 1.20 -15.04 -18.74
C PHE A 110 1.03 -14.50 -17.33
N PRO A 111 1.37 -15.28 -16.29
CA PRO A 111 1.41 -14.77 -14.93
C PRO A 111 2.60 -13.82 -14.75
N ARG A 112 2.35 -12.72 -14.06
CA ARG A 112 3.35 -11.73 -13.64
C ARG A 112 3.31 -11.58 -12.14
N PHE A 113 4.49 -11.55 -11.54
CA PHE A 113 4.66 -11.46 -10.10
C PHE A 113 5.23 -10.10 -9.75
N ARG A 114 4.42 -9.25 -9.15
CA ARG A 114 4.77 -7.86 -8.82
C ARG A 114 4.64 -7.60 -7.33
N ARG A 115 5.63 -6.88 -6.80
CA ARG A 115 5.55 -6.23 -5.50
C ARG A 115 4.95 -4.85 -5.71
N HIS A 116 3.90 -4.56 -4.98
CA HIS A 116 3.30 -3.24 -4.87
C HIS A 116 3.71 -2.64 -3.53
N GLU A 117 4.33 -1.47 -3.57
CA GLU A 117 4.72 -0.69 -2.40
C GLU A 117 4.10 0.70 -2.48
N LYS A 118 3.91 1.31 -1.31
CA LYS A 118 3.42 2.69 -1.24
C LYS A 118 4.31 3.60 -2.08
N ARG A 119 3.67 4.44 -2.89
CA ARG A 119 4.31 5.47 -3.71
C ARG A 119 5.38 4.91 -4.65
N ARG A 120 5.29 3.65 -5.08
CA ARG A 120 6.19 3.08 -6.09
C ARG A 120 5.44 2.43 -7.23
N LEU A 121 6.06 2.40 -8.39
CA LEU A 121 5.54 1.60 -9.50
C LEU A 121 5.64 0.11 -9.16
N PRO A 122 4.67 -0.73 -9.60
CA PRO A 122 4.73 -2.16 -9.42
C PRO A 122 6.01 -2.76 -10.00
N TRP A 123 6.79 -3.45 -9.18
CA TRP A 123 8.13 -3.92 -9.53
C TRP A 123 8.24 -5.45 -9.44
N PRO A 124 9.13 -6.12 -10.18
CA PRO A 124 9.30 -7.57 -10.06
C PRO A 124 9.67 -7.96 -8.63
N ILE A 125 9.12 -9.07 -8.13
CA ILE A 125 9.51 -9.62 -6.83
C ILE A 125 10.92 -10.20 -6.94
N ALA A 126 11.89 -9.55 -6.28
CA ALA A 126 13.29 -9.99 -6.25
C ALA A 126 13.58 -10.97 -5.12
N ASP A 127 12.90 -10.80 -3.98
CA ASP A 127 13.10 -11.59 -2.77
C ASP A 127 12.55 -13.03 -2.92
N GLU A 128 13.39 -14.03 -2.62
CA GLU A 128 13.03 -15.44 -2.78
C GLU A 128 11.95 -15.91 -1.81
N LYS A 129 11.91 -15.33 -0.60
CA LYS A 129 10.92 -15.66 0.41
C LYS A 129 9.55 -15.08 0.03
N GLU A 130 9.52 -13.89 -0.56
CA GLU A 130 8.28 -13.31 -1.11
C GLU A 130 7.76 -14.07 -2.33
N LEU A 131 8.66 -14.56 -3.19
CA LEU A 131 8.29 -15.47 -4.27
C LEU A 131 7.69 -16.78 -3.74
N GLU A 132 8.25 -17.31 -2.65
CA GLU A 132 7.72 -18.51 -1.99
C GLU A 132 6.35 -18.25 -1.34
N TYR A 133 6.16 -17.09 -0.71
CA TYR A 133 4.86 -16.68 -0.20
C TYR A 133 3.79 -16.59 -1.29
N MET A 134 4.15 -16.04 -2.45
CA MET A 134 3.26 -16.00 -3.61
C MET A 134 2.93 -17.42 -4.11
N ARG A 135 3.93 -18.31 -4.16
CA ARG A 135 3.73 -19.72 -4.57
C ARG A 135 2.74 -20.42 -3.65
N ILE A 136 2.97 -20.36 -2.33
CA ILE A 136 2.11 -20.99 -1.34
C ILE A 136 0.70 -20.37 -1.38
N ALA A 137 0.57 -19.06 -1.56
CA ALA A 137 -0.75 -18.42 -1.70
C ALA A 137 -1.53 -18.91 -2.93
N LEU A 138 -0.85 -19.11 -4.07
CA LEU A 138 -1.46 -19.69 -5.27
C LEU A 138 -1.87 -21.15 -5.06
N LEU A 139 -1.05 -21.94 -4.37
CA LEU A 139 -1.40 -23.31 -3.99
C LEU A 139 -2.62 -23.35 -3.06
N ALA A 140 -2.69 -22.45 -2.08
CA ALA A 140 -3.85 -22.34 -1.19
C ALA A 140 -5.12 -21.96 -1.97
N ALA A 141 -5.02 -21.05 -2.95
CA ALA A 141 -6.14 -20.71 -3.83
C ALA A 141 -6.61 -21.94 -4.64
N ASN A 142 -5.68 -22.74 -5.15
CA ASN A 142 -6.00 -23.99 -5.86
C ASN A 142 -6.70 -25.00 -4.95
N GLU A 143 -6.22 -25.14 -3.72
CA GLU A 143 -6.79 -26.02 -2.70
C GLU A 143 -8.25 -25.61 -2.38
N ILE A 144 -8.50 -24.30 -2.23
CA ILE A 144 -9.87 -23.76 -2.08
C ILE A 144 -10.74 -24.03 -3.31
N ALA A 145 -10.18 -23.89 -4.51
CA ALA A 145 -10.94 -24.07 -5.74
C ALA A 145 -11.29 -25.54 -6.03
N ALA A 146 -10.46 -26.47 -5.54
CA ALA A 146 -10.64 -27.92 -5.71
C ALA A 146 -11.63 -28.52 -4.70
N ASN A 147 -11.76 -27.90 -3.52
CA ASN A 147 -12.60 -28.40 -2.45
C ASN A 147 -13.93 -27.65 -2.35
N ASP A 148 -14.98 -28.35 -1.91
CA ASP A 148 -16.28 -27.75 -1.62
C ASP A 148 -16.33 -27.24 -0.16
N VAL A 149 -15.72 -26.08 0.07
CA VAL A 149 -15.67 -25.42 1.38
C VAL A 149 -16.97 -24.69 1.65
N GLU A 150 -17.53 -24.82 2.85
CA GLU A 150 -18.65 -23.99 3.27
C GLU A 150 -18.24 -22.51 3.34
N THR A 151 -19.21 -21.62 3.07
CA THR A 151 -18.97 -20.18 3.21
C THR A 151 -18.84 -19.85 4.70
N PRO A 152 -17.74 -19.19 5.15
CA PRO A 152 -17.59 -18.81 6.55
C PRO A 152 -18.71 -17.91 7.06
N GLU A 153 -18.92 -17.88 8.37
CA GLU A 153 -19.87 -16.95 8.98
C GLU A 153 -19.46 -15.48 8.78
N LYS A 154 -20.40 -14.57 9.00
CA LYS A 154 -20.13 -13.13 8.90
C LYS A 154 -19.05 -12.73 9.91
N GLY A 155 -17.94 -12.19 9.41
CA GLY A 155 -16.80 -11.78 10.24
C GLY A 155 -15.73 -12.85 10.39
N GLU A 156 -15.86 -13.96 9.67
CA GLU A 156 -14.86 -15.01 9.58
C GLU A 156 -14.29 -15.12 8.16
N LEU A 157 -13.20 -15.87 8.03
CA LEU A 157 -12.58 -16.20 6.75
C LEU A 157 -11.94 -17.58 6.79
N ILE A 158 -11.86 -18.22 5.61
CA ILE A 158 -11.13 -19.47 5.41
C ILE A 158 -9.64 -19.22 5.68
N ALA A 159 -9.02 -20.06 6.49
CA ALA A 159 -7.60 -20.03 6.77
C ALA A 159 -6.94 -21.36 6.37
N LEU A 160 -5.79 -21.28 5.69
CA LEU A 160 -4.95 -22.42 5.38
C LEU A 160 -3.58 -22.23 6.02
N SER A 161 -3.13 -23.19 6.81
CA SER A 161 -1.78 -23.18 7.41
C SER A 161 -0.86 -24.12 6.67
N TRP A 162 0.26 -23.61 6.17
CA TRP A 162 1.27 -24.38 5.45
C TRP A 162 2.31 -24.95 6.41
N ASP A 163 2.43 -26.28 6.48
CA ASP A 163 3.41 -26.96 7.33
C ASP A 163 4.75 -27.27 6.63
N GLY A 164 4.84 -27.00 5.32
CA GLY A 164 5.99 -27.35 4.48
C GLY A 164 5.64 -28.35 3.37
N GLU A 165 4.55 -29.10 3.53
CA GLU A 165 4.13 -30.16 2.61
C GLU A 165 2.65 -30.07 2.24
N ALA A 166 1.78 -29.77 3.22
CA ALA A 166 0.34 -29.72 3.05
C ALA A 166 -0.30 -28.50 3.73
N PHE A 167 -1.59 -28.29 3.43
CA PHE A 167 -2.40 -27.28 4.10
C PHE A 167 -3.28 -27.91 5.18
N GLU A 168 -3.17 -27.36 6.40
CA GLU A 168 -4.17 -27.56 7.44
C GLU A 168 -5.28 -26.51 7.29
N TRP A 169 -6.52 -26.97 7.21
CA TRP A 169 -7.70 -26.14 7.06
C TRP A 169 -8.21 -25.60 8.40
N GLY A 170 -8.65 -24.35 8.40
CA GLY A 170 -9.28 -23.73 9.56
C GLY A 170 -10.14 -22.53 9.20
N ILE A 171 -10.70 -21.93 10.23
CA ILE A 171 -11.44 -20.68 10.19
C ILE A 171 -10.76 -19.71 11.15
N GLN A 172 -10.61 -18.45 10.75
CA GLN A 172 -10.18 -17.40 11.64
C GLN A 172 -11.11 -16.19 11.56
N LYS A 173 -11.04 -15.34 12.58
CA LYS A 173 -11.72 -14.05 12.57
C LYS A 173 -11.13 -13.15 11.49
N ARG A 174 -12.01 -12.40 10.85
CA ARG A 174 -11.61 -11.33 9.93
C ARG A 174 -10.93 -10.21 10.73
N PRO A 175 -9.80 -9.67 10.24
CA PRO A 175 -9.16 -8.53 10.88
C PRO A 175 -10.10 -7.34 11.03
N GLU A 176 -9.94 -6.59 12.12
CA GLU A 176 -10.54 -5.29 12.27
C GLU A 176 -9.72 -4.29 11.46
N LEU A 177 -10.27 -3.84 10.33
CA LEU A 177 -9.56 -2.98 9.39
C LEU A 177 -9.92 -1.52 9.62
N ASP A 178 -8.91 -0.66 9.67
CA ASP A 178 -9.05 0.79 9.83
C ASP A 178 -8.90 1.48 8.45
N GLY A 179 -9.97 2.14 8.01
CA GLY A 179 -10.00 2.86 6.74
C GLY A 179 -9.28 4.21 6.76
N ASP A 180 -8.96 4.75 7.94
CA ASP A 180 -8.24 6.01 8.12
C ASP A 180 -6.74 5.78 8.41
N ALA A 181 -6.19 4.67 7.93
CA ALA A 181 -4.77 4.29 8.06
C ALA A 181 -3.84 5.16 7.18
N TYR A 182 -3.91 6.48 7.35
CA TYR A 182 -2.93 7.41 6.80
C TYR A 182 -1.60 7.28 7.54
N GLU A 183 -0.51 7.41 6.80
CA GLU A 183 0.83 7.55 7.37
C GLU A 183 0.87 8.78 8.29
N ARG A 184 1.66 8.69 9.36
CA ARG A 184 1.82 9.76 10.36
C ARG A 184 3.26 10.22 10.36
N ALA A 185 3.47 11.52 10.55
CA ALA A 185 4.80 12.05 10.73
C ALA A 185 5.49 11.38 11.93
N PRO A 186 6.82 11.16 11.85
CA PRO A 186 7.58 10.69 12.99
C PRO A 186 7.47 11.66 14.17
N GLU A 187 7.77 11.17 15.37
CA GLU A 187 7.90 12.08 16.52
C GLU A 187 9.08 13.02 16.30
N LEU A 188 8.90 14.28 16.72
CA LEU A 188 10.01 15.21 16.77
C LEU A 188 11.08 14.70 17.73
N ASP A 189 12.33 14.74 17.30
CA ASP A 189 13.46 14.56 18.21
C ASP A 189 13.51 15.68 19.26
N GLU A 190 14.23 15.43 20.36
CA GLU A 190 14.30 16.35 21.50
C GLU A 190 14.85 17.74 21.13
N ILE A 191 15.75 17.81 20.13
CA ILE A 191 16.40 19.05 19.70
C ILE A 191 15.40 19.91 18.94
N ASN A 192 14.74 19.34 17.94
CA ASN A 192 13.73 20.03 17.12
C ASN A 192 12.52 20.41 17.97
N PHE A 193 12.05 19.53 18.86
CA PHE A 193 11.01 19.86 19.83
C PHE A 193 11.38 21.08 20.69
N ALA A 194 12.59 21.09 21.29
CA ALA A 194 13.03 22.18 22.15
C ALA A 194 13.19 23.51 21.41
N ARG A 195 13.65 23.48 20.15
CA ARG A 195 13.78 24.68 19.31
C ARG A 195 12.43 25.25 18.94
N LEU A 196 11.51 24.42 18.43
CA LEU A 196 10.18 24.85 18.00
C LEU A 196 9.33 25.37 19.15
N ARG A 197 9.44 24.78 20.34
CA ARG A 197 8.69 25.22 21.52
C ARG A 197 9.06 26.64 21.99
N ARG A 198 10.27 27.12 21.64
CA ARG A 198 10.73 28.47 22.01
C ARG A 198 10.32 29.55 21.01
N LEU A 199 9.79 29.16 19.86
CA LEU A 199 9.34 30.12 18.87
C LEU A 199 8.12 30.88 19.38
N GLU A 200 8.11 32.19 19.19
CA GLU A 200 6.91 32.99 19.39
C GLU A 200 5.88 32.66 18.30
N THR A 201 4.61 32.75 18.68
CA THR A 201 3.51 32.58 17.73
C THR A 201 3.25 33.89 17.00
N ASN A 202 3.30 33.84 15.67
CA ASN A 202 2.91 34.91 14.77
C ASN A 202 1.38 35.05 14.78
N LYS A 203 0.86 35.89 15.68
CA LYS A 203 -0.58 36.06 15.87
C LYS A 203 -1.28 36.46 14.56
N GLY A 204 -2.37 35.75 14.24
CA GLY A 204 -3.15 35.97 13.02
C GLY A 204 -2.56 35.35 11.76
N ALA A 205 -1.31 34.87 11.77
CA ALA A 205 -0.75 34.16 10.64
C ALA A 205 -1.36 32.75 10.56
N LYS A 206 -1.93 32.40 9.41
CA LYS A 206 -2.44 31.06 9.14
C LYS A 206 -1.81 30.54 7.86
N ILE A 207 -1.40 29.28 7.91
CA ILE A 207 -0.74 28.61 6.79
C ILE A 207 -1.57 27.40 6.38
N ILE A 208 -1.94 27.37 5.11
CA ILE A 208 -2.57 26.24 4.44
C ILE A 208 -1.47 25.24 4.11
N CYS A 209 -1.65 24.01 4.57
CA CYS A 209 -0.71 22.91 4.43
C CYS A 209 -1.35 21.79 3.60
N ASP A 210 -0.69 21.41 2.51
CA ASP A 210 -1.11 20.29 1.67
C ASP A 210 0.04 19.32 1.41
N LEU A 211 -0.17 18.05 1.78
CA LEU A 211 0.72 16.93 1.50
C LEU A 211 0.09 16.08 0.39
N ILE A 212 0.67 16.17 -0.80
CA ILE A 212 0.19 15.47 -1.98
C ILE A 212 1.23 14.46 -2.48
N ILE A 213 0.76 13.49 -3.27
CA ILE A 213 1.64 12.57 -3.99
C ILE A 213 1.61 12.96 -5.48
N SER A 214 2.78 13.20 -6.05
CA SER A 214 2.94 13.49 -7.48
C SER A 214 2.42 12.32 -8.32
N ASP A 215 1.84 12.62 -9.50
CA ASP A 215 1.51 11.58 -10.49
C ASP A 215 2.64 11.27 -11.46
N GLN A 216 3.74 12.03 -11.41
CA GLN A 216 4.93 11.79 -12.22
C GLN A 216 5.94 10.99 -11.39
N PRO A 217 6.17 9.71 -11.72
CA PRO A 217 7.21 8.93 -11.06
C PRO A 217 8.59 9.50 -11.40
N GLN A 218 9.49 9.47 -10.42
CA GLN A 218 10.89 9.84 -10.56
C GLN A 218 11.76 8.58 -10.69
N GLU A 219 12.98 8.76 -11.21
CA GLU A 219 13.96 7.68 -11.33
C GLU A 219 14.29 7.04 -9.97
N GLY A 220 14.42 5.72 -9.97
CA GLY A 220 14.67 4.89 -8.80
C GLY A 220 14.45 3.42 -9.15
N GLU A 221 14.82 2.51 -8.26
CA GLU A 221 14.59 1.07 -8.44
C GLU A 221 13.86 0.50 -7.20
N PRO A 222 12.52 0.42 -7.19
CA PRO A 222 11.57 0.84 -8.24
C PRO A 222 11.45 2.37 -8.36
N PRO A 223 11.01 2.90 -9.53
CA PRO A 223 10.60 4.29 -9.66
C PRO A 223 9.52 4.64 -8.64
N TYR A 224 9.58 5.86 -8.14
CA TYR A 224 8.75 6.30 -7.01
C TYR A 224 7.97 7.57 -7.32
N PHE A 225 6.81 7.72 -6.70
CA PHE A 225 5.98 8.92 -6.76
C PHE A 225 6.36 9.83 -5.60
N PRO A 226 7.02 10.98 -5.86
CA PRO A 226 7.48 11.84 -4.78
C PRO A 226 6.29 12.43 -4.02
N ALA A 227 6.45 12.51 -2.70
CA ALA A 227 5.59 13.34 -1.88
C ALA A 227 5.97 14.81 -2.06
N VAL A 228 4.98 15.67 -1.98
CA VAL A 228 5.14 17.12 -2.13
C VAL A 228 4.42 17.81 -0.99
N LEU A 229 5.16 18.61 -0.23
CA LEU A 229 4.61 19.52 0.77
C LEU A 229 4.45 20.91 0.15
N LEU A 230 3.24 21.44 0.24
CA LEU A 230 2.88 22.80 -0.13
C LEU A 230 2.47 23.55 1.12
N LEU A 231 3.14 24.67 1.41
CA LEU A 231 2.72 25.62 2.43
C LEU A 231 2.38 26.95 1.75
N MET A 232 1.16 27.44 1.98
CA MET A 232 0.65 28.67 1.40
C MET A 232 0.04 29.53 2.50
N ASN A 233 0.10 30.85 2.36
CA ASN A 233 -0.69 31.72 3.24
C ASN A 233 -2.15 31.86 2.76
N GLU A 234 -2.98 32.55 3.55
CA GLU A 234 -4.39 32.79 3.23
C GLU A 234 -4.62 33.57 1.93
N ALA A 235 -3.62 34.32 1.45
CA ALA A 235 -3.70 34.99 0.15
C ALA A 235 -3.43 34.05 -1.04
N GLY A 236 -3.13 32.78 -0.79
CA GLY A 236 -2.78 31.79 -1.80
C GLY A 236 -1.35 31.91 -2.32
N VAL A 237 -0.49 32.68 -1.64
CA VAL A 237 0.93 32.77 -2.00
C VAL A 237 1.66 31.56 -1.44
N LEU A 238 2.37 30.85 -2.32
CA LEU A 238 3.22 29.72 -1.96
C LEU A 238 4.46 30.21 -1.21
N GLU A 239 4.63 29.73 0.02
CA GLU A 239 5.76 30.09 0.89
C GLU A 239 6.80 28.97 0.96
N GLU A 240 6.38 27.71 0.85
CA GLU A 240 7.27 26.55 0.78
C GLU A 240 6.73 25.51 -0.21
N LEU A 241 7.64 24.97 -1.02
CA LEU A 241 7.41 23.82 -1.89
C LEU A 241 8.57 22.85 -1.67
N ARG A 242 8.27 21.68 -1.10
CA ARG A 242 9.27 20.63 -0.90
C ARG A 242 8.86 19.36 -1.61
N HIS A 243 9.81 18.72 -2.28
CA HIS A 243 9.68 17.37 -2.81
C HIS A 243 10.46 16.40 -1.94
N SER A 244 9.94 15.19 -1.74
CA SER A 244 10.71 14.10 -1.14
C SER A 244 11.87 13.68 -2.05
N GLY A 245 12.99 13.30 -1.44
CA GLY A 245 14.18 12.77 -2.07
C GLY A 245 13.99 11.40 -2.73
N ALA A 246 15.11 10.78 -3.10
CA ALA A 246 15.21 9.62 -3.99
C ALA A 246 14.47 8.35 -3.52
N ASP A 247 14.06 8.29 -2.25
CA ASP A 247 13.33 7.15 -1.69
C ASP A 247 11.82 7.40 -1.55
N GLY A 248 11.34 8.60 -1.86
CA GLY A 248 9.93 8.98 -1.68
C GLY A 248 9.47 8.98 -0.22
N SER A 249 10.39 9.14 0.73
CA SER A 249 10.09 9.15 2.15
C SER A 249 9.22 10.35 2.55
N LEU A 250 8.21 10.09 3.37
CA LEU A 250 7.41 11.17 3.94
C LEU A 250 8.14 11.89 5.07
N ASP A 251 9.12 11.27 5.73
CA ASP A 251 9.80 11.86 6.89
C ASP A 251 10.46 13.20 6.56
N GLU A 252 10.92 13.37 5.32
CA GLU A 252 11.43 14.63 4.82
C GLU A 252 10.37 15.74 4.82
N MET A 253 9.08 15.42 4.68
CA MET A 253 7.98 16.39 4.74
C MET A 253 7.78 16.89 6.17
N CYS A 254 8.00 16.03 7.17
CA CYS A 254 8.03 16.45 8.57
C CYS A 254 9.18 17.44 8.80
N LEU A 255 10.39 17.10 8.33
CA LEU A 255 11.56 17.99 8.45
C LEU A 255 11.36 19.31 7.70
N ALA A 256 10.73 19.29 6.53
CA ALA A 256 10.42 20.49 5.76
C ALA A 256 9.47 21.44 6.50
N LEU A 257 8.44 20.90 7.18
CA LEU A 257 7.58 21.70 8.04
C LEU A 257 8.37 22.28 9.22
N VAL A 258 9.23 21.48 9.86
CA VAL A 258 10.10 21.94 10.97
C VAL A 258 11.00 23.10 10.51
N ASP A 259 11.68 22.94 9.38
CA ASP A 259 12.57 23.95 8.81
C ASP A 259 11.81 25.24 8.48
N TYR A 260 10.64 25.12 7.87
CA TYR A 260 9.76 26.26 7.59
C TYR A 260 9.38 27.01 8.88
N LEU A 261 8.96 26.30 9.92
CA LEU A 261 8.59 26.92 11.20
C LEU A 261 9.78 27.59 11.89
N LEU A 262 10.97 26.97 11.84
CA LEU A 262 12.20 27.56 12.40
C LEU A 262 12.63 28.83 11.66
N ALA A 263 12.40 28.90 10.35
CA ALA A 263 12.76 30.06 9.54
C ALA A 263 11.76 31.21 9.64
N ASN A 264 10.46 30.90 9.71
CA ASN A 264 9.38 31.91 9.60
C ASN A 264 8.66 32.19 10.92
N GLY A 265 8.95 31.42 11.98
CA GLY A 265 8.21 31.45 13.23
C GLY A 265 6.97 30.56 13.18
N LYS A 266 6.34 30.36 14.35
CA LYS A 266 5.19 29.47 14.48
C LYS A 266 3.92 30.24 14.09
N PRO A 267 3.10 29.78 13.12
CA PRO A 267 1.83 30.43 12.80
C PRO A 267 0.84 30.24 13.96
N ASP A 268 -0.22 31.04 13.95
CA ASP A 268 -1.34 30.90 14.89
C ASP A 268 -2.11 29.59 14.62
N MET A 269 -2.15 29.15 13.36
CA MET A 269 -2.83 27.92 12.94
C MET A 269 -2.28 27.36 11.63
N LEU A 270 -2.25 26.04 11.53
CA LEU A 270 -2.15 25.31 10.27
C LEU A 270 -3.54 24.84 9.82
N ILE A 271 -3.80 24.96 8.53
CA ILE A 271 -5.05 24.52 7.89
C ILE A 271 -4.69 23.40 6.92
N ALA A 272 -5.05 22.16 7.25
CA ALA A 272 -4.85 21.02 6.37
C ALA A 272 -5.88 21.04 5.23
N SER A 273 -5.41 20.98 3.98
CA SER A 273 -6.29 20.95 2.81
C SER A 273 -7.10 19.66 2.67
N ASN A 274 -6.63 18.57 3.27
CA ASN A 274 -7.28 17.25 3.22
C ASN A 274 -6.97 16.42 4.47
N ARG A 275 -7.67 15.28 4.61
CA ARG A 275 -7.55 14.39 5.78
C ARG A 275 -6.17 13.76 5.92
N ARG A 276 -5.47 13.46 4.82
CA ARG A 276 -4.10 12.96 4.85
C ARG A 276 -3.15 13.98 5.45
N SER A 277 -3.20 15.22 4.96
CA SER A 277 -2.36 16.31 5.48
C SER A 277 -2.60 16.51 6.97
N LYS A 278 -3.87 16.47 7.41
CA LYS A 278 -4.23 16.53 8.83
C LYS A 278 -3.64 15.35 9.61
N ALA A 279 -3.95 14.12 9.20
CA ALA A 279 -3.51 12.90 9.88
C ALA A 279 -1.98 12.79 9.95
N TYR A 280 -1.29 13.20 8.90
CA TYR A 280 0.17 13.17 8.83
C TYR A 280 0.80 14.12 9.85
N PHE A 281 0.40 15.40 9.86
CA PHE A 281 1.03 16.42 10.71
C PHE A 281 0.44 16.57 12.11
N GLU A 282 -0.71 15.94 12.40
CA GLU A 282 -1.43 16.12 13.67
C GLU A 282 -0.55 15.84 14.90
N LYS A 283 0.23 14.75 14.87
CA LYS A 283 1.08 14.36 15.99
C LYS A 283 2.15 15.42 16.28
N VAL A 284 2.85 15.88 15.25
CA VAL A 284 3.88 16.91 15.33
C VAL A 284 3.30 18.24 15.81
N CYS A 285 2.18 18.66 15.24
CA CYS A 285 1.50 19.91 15.62
C CYS A 285 1.07 19.89 17.09
N ARG A 286 0.52 18.76 17.57
CA ARG A 286 0.16 18.58 18.98
C ARG A 286 1.36 18.69 19.91
N GLN A 287 2.51 18.09 19.56
CA GLN A 287 3.73 18.18 20.38
C GLN A 287 4.10 19.65 20.65
N ILE A 288 4.08 20.51 19.62
CA ILE A 288 4.45 21.91 19.74
C ILE A 288 3.28 22.85 20.07
N SER A 289 2.10 22.31 20.41
CA SER A 289 0.87 23.09 20.68
C SER A 289 0.50 24.04 19.53
N LEU A 290 0.66 23.60 18.28
CA LEU A 290 0.23 24.30 17.08
C LEU A 290 -1.16 23.81 16.69
N PRO A 291 -2.21 24.67 16.66
CA PRO A 291 -3.51 24.28 16.16
C PRO A 291 -3.42 23.81 14.70
N LEU A 292 -3.98 22.62 14.42
CA LEU A 292 -4.12 22.06 13.08
C LEU A 292 -5.58 21.68 12.87
N VAL A 293 -6.24 22.30 11.88
CA VAL A 293 -7.65 22.06 11.56
C VAL A 293 -7.81 21.64 10.11
N LEU A 294 -8.87 20.90 9.78
CA LEU A 294 -9.19 20.59 8.39
C LEU A 294 -9.86 21.81 7.75
N SER A 295 -9.58 22.08 6.48
CA SER A 295 -10.23 23.16 5.73
C SER A 295 -11.76 23.05 5.72
N GLU A 296 -12.31 21.82 5.71
CA GLU A 296 -13.75 21.54 5.80
C GLU A 296 -14.36 21.90 7.18
N GLU A 297 -13.54 22.12 8.21
CA GLU A 297 -13.98 22.43 9.59
C GLU A 297 -14.00 23.94 9.90
N LEU A 298 -13.64 24.79 8.93
CA LEU A 298 -13.60 26.26 9.01
C LEU A 298 -14.78 26.90 8.27
#